data_AF-A0A534UHC5-F1
#
_entry.id   AF-A0A534UHC5-F1
#
_cell.length_a   1.000
_cell.length_b   1.000
_cell.length_c   1.000
_cell.angle_alpha   90.00
_cell.angle_beta   90.00
_cell.angle_gamma   90.00
#
_symmetry.space_group_name_H-M   'P 1'
#
loop_
_entity.id
_entity.type
_entity.pdbx_description
1 polymer ?
#
loop_
_entity_poly.entity_id
_entity_poly.type
_entity_poly.pdbx_seq_one_letter_code
_entity_poly.pdbx_strand_id
1 'polypeptide(L)'
;MKAITFNISMPRIAAAKLLGVASRRACLSSWGPVRYQQVPDPKLLGPEWVLVEPRLAGICGSDIMQVFIKAGIDNPLSAVVSAPHIMGHEVVGTVIETGGAVRRMRKGDRVAVSPLLSCAPRGLPSCEFCRRGDYPLCHRFFDGSFAKGMHLGTCSDVGGGFAEAMSVHESMLFPIPESVSFDAAVLADPFAVSLHAVLRAPPEPGQTAVVYGCGS
;
A
#
# COMPACT_ATOMS: atom_id res chain seq x y z
N MET A 1 -16.21 -4.65 -8.73
CA MET A 1 -15.15 -3.91 -9.45
C MET A 1 -14.08 -4.86 -9.97
N LYS A 2 -13.26 -4.40 -10.93
CA LYS A 2 -12.05 -5.10 -11.39
C LYS A 2 -10.87 -4.74 -10.49
N ALA A 3 -10.01 -5.73 -10.20
CA ALA A 3 -8.83 -5.54 -9.36
C ALA A 3 -7.71 -6.52 -9.72
N ILE A 4 -6.48 -6.16 -9.34
CA ILE A 4 -5.32 -7.05 -9.31
C ILE A 4 -5.17 -7.59 -7.89
N THR A 5 -5.40 -8.89 -7.74
CA THR A 5 -5.34 -9.59 -6.45
C THR A 5 -4.12 -10.48 -6.36
N PHE A 6 -3.55 -10.57 -5.16
CA PHE A 6 -2.52 -11.52 -4.78
C PHE A 6 -3.11 -12.59 -3.86
N ASN A 7 -2.80 -13.86 -4.13
CA ASN A 7 -3.23 -14.99 -3.33
C ASN A 7 -2.09 -16.01 -3.15
N ILE A 8 -1.95 -16.51 -1.92
CA ILE A 8 -0.96 -17.52 -1.57
C ILE A 8 -1.61 -18.89 -1.61
N SER A 9 -1.12 -19.73 -2.52
CA SER A 9 -1.44 -21.16 -2.54
C SER A 9 -0.14 -21.91 -2.70
N MET A 10 0.27 -22.66 -1.67
CA MET A 10 1.57 -23.34 -1.65
C MET A 10 1.80 -24.25 -2.87
N PRO A 11 0.83 -25.08 -3.33
CA PRO A 11 1.02 -25.88 -4.53
C PRO A 11 1.22 -25.03 -5.79
N ARG A 12 0.43 -23.97 -5.95
CA ARG A 12 0.52 -23.06 -7.10
C ARG A 12 1.84 -22.29 -7.11
N ILE A 13 2.25 -21.77 -5.95
CA ILE A 13 3.52 -21.06 -5.77
C ILE A 13 4.70 -21.97 -6.09
N ALA A 14 4.70 -23.22 -5.60
CA ALA A 14 5.75 -24.18 -5.91
C ALA A 14 5.84 -24.45 -7.42
N ALA A 15 4.69 -24.69 -8.08
CA ALA A 15 4.62 -24.88 -9.53
C ALA A 15 5.10 -23.63 -10.29
N ALA A 16 4.66 -22.44 -9.91
CA ALA A 16 5.07 -21.18 -10.52
C ALA A 16 6.56 -20.90 -10.33
N LYS A 17 7.15 -21.21 -9.17
CA LYS A 17 8.60 -21.10 -8.96
C LYS A 17 9.37 -22.06 -9.85
N LEU A 18 8.95 -23.32 -9.94
CA LEU A 18 9.58 -24.33 -10.80
C LEU A 18 9.53 -23.92 -12.28
N LEU A 19 8.35 -23.57 -12.78
CA LEU A 19 8.16 -23.12 -14.16
C LEU A 19 8.82 -21.75 -14.43
N GLY A 20 8.92 -20.92 -13.39
CA GLY A 20 9.55 -19.60 -13.39
C GLY A 20 11.04 -19.63 -13.71
N VAL A 21 11.73 -20.76 -13.45
CA VAL A 21 13.12 -20.98 -13.86
C VAL A 21 13.27 -20.92 -15.37
N ALA A 22 12.32 -21.51 -16.10
CA ALA A 22 12.31 -21.52 -17.56
C ALA A 22 11.71 -20.22 -18.15
N SER A 23 10.64 -19.69 -17.55
CA SER A 23 10.03 -18.44 -17.99
C SER A 23 9.35 -17.70 -16.85
N ARG A 24 9.76 -16.43 -16.63
CA ARG A 24 9.11 -15.55 -15.64
C ARG A 24 7.62 -15.32 -15.89
N ARG A 25 7.14 -15.55 -17.13
CA ARG A 25 5.71 -15.49 -17.46
C ARG A 25 4.88 -16.55 -16.71
N ALA A 26 5.49 -17.63 -16.24
CA ALA A 26 4.81 -18.63 -15.43
C ALA A 26 4.25 -18.03 -14.12
N CYS A 27 4.94 -17.05 -13.53
CA CYS A 27 4.45 -16.32 -12.35
C CYS A 27 3.25 -15.41 -12.63
N LEU A 28 2.96 -15.12 -13.90
CA LEU A 28 1.79 -14.34 -14.34
C LEU A 28 0.66 -15.25 -14.87
N SER A 29 0.88 -16.56 -14.90
CA SER A 29 -0.10 -17.54 -15.38
C SER A 29 -1.15 -17.88 -14.31
N SER A 30 -2.08 -18.78 -14.65
CA SER A 30 -3.02 -19.38 -13.69
C SER A 30 -2.36 -20.19 -12.55
N TRP A 31 -1.04 -20.39 -12.59
CA TRP A 31 -0.24 -20.96 -11.52
C TRP A 31 0.42 -19.89 -10.64
N GLY A 32 0.52 -18.65 -11.13
CA GLY A 32 1.08 -17.53 -10.39
C GLY A 32 0.22 -17.06 -9.21
N PRO A 33 0.75 -16.20 -8.34
CA PRO A 33 0.00 -15.69 -7.18
C PRO A 33 -0.92 -14.52 -7.54
N VAL A 34 -0.76 -13.89 -8.71
CA VAL A 34 -1.49 -12.67 -9.10
C VAL A 34 -2.57 -12.93 -10.15
N ARG A 35 -3.75 -12.33 -9.98
CA ARG A 35 -4.86 -12.38 -10.93
C ARG A 35 -5.45 -10.99 -11.17
N TYR A 36 -5.80 -10.72 -12.42
CA TYR A 36 -6.77 -9.68 -12.75
C TYR A 36 -8.16 -10.29 -12.79
N GLN A 37 -9.06 -9.83 -11.92
CA GLN A 37 -10.39 -10.45 -11.77
C GLN A 37 -11.44 -9.48 -11.26
N GLN A 38 -12.70 -9.87 -11.37
CA GLN A 38 -13.83 -9.19 -10.74
C GLN A 38 -13.88 -9.57 -9.26
N VAL A 39 -13.99 -8.56 -8.39
CA VAL A 39 -14.16 -8.70 -6.93
C VAL A 39 -15.38 -7.88 -6.49
N PRO A 40 -15.96 -8.17 -5.31
CA PRO A 40 -16.97 -7.30 -4.71
C PRO A 40 -16.47 -5.85 -4.58
N ASP A 41 -17.38 -4.90 -4.69
CA ASP A 41 -17.06 -3.49 -4.45
C ASP A 41 -16.66 -3.27 -2.97
N PRO A 42 -15.71 -2.37 -2.69
CA PRO A 42 -15.25 -2.12 -1.35
C PRO A 42 -16.37 -1.43 -0.58
N LYS A 43 -16.37 -1.63 0.74
CA LYS A 43 -17.30 -0.97 1.65
C LYS A 43 -16.52 -0.10 2.61
N LEU A 44 -17.17 0.90 3.19
CA LEU A 44 -16.62 1.62 4.33
C LEU A 44 -16.39 0.64 5.47
N LEU A 45 -15.16 0.56 5.98
CA LEU A 45 -14.81 -0.32 7.10
C LEU A 45 -15.16 0.29 8.47
N GLY A 46 -15.52 1.57 8.51
CA GLY A 46 -15.92 2.26 9.72
C GLY A 46 -16.32 3.71 9.47
N PRO A 47 -16.73 4.45 10.52
CA PRO A 47 -17.28 5.78 10.38
C PRO A 47 -16.24 6.85 9.99
N GLU A 48 -14.95 6.62 10.24
CA GLU A 48 -13.82 7.48 9.84
C GLU A 48 -13.13 7.01 8.54
N TRP A 49 -13.72 6.04 7.85
CA TRP A 49 -13.23 5.55 6.57
C TRP A 49 -13.89 6.27 5.41
N VAL A 50 -13.22 6.28 4.27
CA VAL A 50 -13.72 6.79 2.99
C VAL A 50 -13.56 5.74 1.90
N LEU A 51 -14.30 5.91 0.81
CA LEU A 51 -13.99 5.24 -0.46
C LEU A 51 -13.28 6.23 -1.37
N VAL A 52 -12.20 5.77 -1.99
CA VAL A 52 -11.41 6.51 -2.97
C VAL A 52 -11.49 5.75 -4.29
N GLU A 53 -11.70 6.47 -5.39
CA GLU A 53 -11.47 6.00 -6.76
C GLU A 53 -10.01 6.30 -7.13
N PRO A 54 -9.13 5.30 -7.25
CA PRO A 54 -7.77 5.50 -7.72
C PRO A 54 -7.75 6.11 -9.12
N ARG A 55 -6.94 7.14 -9.31
CA ARG A 55 -6.71 7.79 -10.61
C ARG A 55 -5.39 7.33 -11.21
N LEU A 56 -4.37 7.17 -10.37
CA LEU A 56 -3.09 6.57 -10.70
C LEU A 56 -2.60 5.73 -9.52
N ALA A 57 -1.88 4.67 -9.84
CA ALA A 57 -1.14 3.90 -8.86
C ALA A 57 0.25 3.57 -9.40
N GLY A 58 1.28 3.81 -8.58
CA GLY A 58 2.66 3.43 -8.88
C GLY A 58 2.89 1.93 -8.68
N ILE A 59 3.95 1.42 -9.33
CA ILE A 59 4.39 0.02 -9.18
C ILE A 59 5.72 0.05 -8.46
N CYS A 60 5.75 -0.52 -7.25
CA CYS A 60 6.94 -0.54 -6.43
C CYS A 60 7.73 -1.85 -6.62
N GLY A 61 8.99 -1.85 -6.20
CA GLY A 61 9.79 -3.07 -6.11
C GLY A 61 9.13 -4.16 -5.26
N SER A 62 8.39 -3.78 -4.22
CA SER A 62 7.64 -4.73 -3.36
C SER A 62 6.51 -5.44 -4.12
N ASP A 63 5.81 -4.78 -5.05
CA ASP A 63 4.82 -5.42 -5.92
C ASP A 63 5.49 -6.44 -6.86
N ILE A 64 6.66 -6.09 -7.41
CA ILE A 64 7.49 -7.00 -8.22
C ILE A 64 7.90 -8.23 -7.39
N MET A 65 8.26 -8.04 -6.12
CA MET A 65 8.63 -9.13 -5.22
C MET A 65 7.46 -10.08 -4.96
N GLN A 66 6.23 -9.55 -4.81
CA GLN A 66 5.01 -10.35 -4.68
C GLN A 66 4.71 -11.12 -5.98
N VAL A 67 4.67 -10.42 -7.13
CA VAL A 67 4.36 -11.00 -8.45
C VAL A 67 5.29 -12.17 -8.79
N PHE A 68 6.61 -11.97 -8.61
CA PHE A 68 7.61 -12.97 -8.98
C PHE A 68 8.03 -13.89 -7.84
N ILE A 69 7.34 -13.83 -6.69
CA ILE A 69 7.57 -14.68 -5.51
C ILE A 69 9.06 -14.68 -5.10
N LYS A 70 9.65 -13.49 -5.07
CA LYS A 70 11.08 -13.29 -4.77
C LYS A 70 11.38 -13.18 -3.27
N ALA A 71 10.34 -13.11 -2.43
CA ALA A 71 10.52 -13.19 -0.98
C ALA A 71 10.92 -14.62 -0.59
N GLY A 72 11.95 -14.74 0.26
CA GLY A 72 12.28 -15.96 0.96
C GLY A 72 11.14 -16.40 1.88
N ILE A 73 11.07 -17.70 2.19
CA ILE A 73 10.08 -18.26 3.13
C ILE A 73 10.34 -17.72 4.55
N ASP A 74 11.58 -17.35 4.82
CA ASP A 74 12.10 -16.75 6.04
C ASP A 74 12.01 -15.22 6.06
N ASN A 75 11.39 -14.58 5.05
CA ASN A 75 11.26 -13.13 5.04
C ASN A 75 10.41 -12.69 6.25
N PRO A 76 10.96 -11.95 7.23
CA PRO A 76 10.21 -11.54 8.43
C PRO A 76 9.01 -10.65 8.08
N LEU A 77 9.04 -9.92 6.97
CA LEU A 77 7.91 -9.12 6.51
C LEU A 77 6.72 -9.99 6.09
N SER A 78 6.91 -11.28 5.78
CA SER A 78 5.78 -12.18 5.51
C SER A 78 4.89 -12.37 6.74
N ALA A 79 5.42 -12.21 7.96
CA ALA A 79 4.66 -12.32 9.19
C ALA A 79 3.55 -11.26 9.29
N VAL A 80 3.77 -10.08 8.71
CA VAL A 80 2.85 -8.94 8.71
C VAL A 80 2.00 -8.82 7.43
N VAL A 81 1.98 -9.84 6.58
CA VAL A 81 1.12 -9.91 5.38
C VAL A 81 -0.04 -10.86 5.63
N SER A 82 -1.25 -10.46 5.26
CA SER A 82 -2.42 -11.35 5.17
C SER A 82 -2.86 -11.47 3.71
N ALA A 83 -3.19 -12.69 3.28
CA ALA A 83 -3.64 -12.99 1.92
C ALA A 83 -4.92 -13.86 1.97
N PRO A 84 -5.79 -13.81 0.94
CA PRO A 84 -5.67 -13.02 -0.29
C PRO A 84 -5.89 -11.52 -0.06
N HIS A 85 -5.31 -10.66 -0.90
CA HIS A 85 -5.51 -9.20 -0.86
C HIS A 85 -5.47 -8.58 -2.26
N ILE A 86 -6.02 -7.37 -2.39
CA ILE A 86 -5.79 -6.49 -3.55
C ILE A 86 -4.42 -5.82 -3.38
N MET A 87 -3.64 -5.74 -4.45
CA MET A 87 -2.27 -5.19 -4.46
C MET A 87 -2.23 -3.65 -4.62
N GLY A 88 -1.03 -3.06 -4.50
CA GLY A 88 -0.77 -1.65 -4.79
C GLY A 88 -0.89 -0.72 -3.57
N HIS A 89 0.08 0.17 -3.39
CA HIS A 89 0.18 1.07 -2.22
C HIS A 89 0.64 2.50 -2.54
N GLU A 90 1.16 2.76 -3.73
CA GLU A 90 1.52 4.11 -4.19
C GLU A 90 0.32 4.73 -4.91
N VAL A 91 -0.63 5.36 -4.19
CA VAL A 91 -1.95 5.71 -4.77
C VAL A 91 -2.29 7.18 -4.64
N VAL A 92 -2.83 7.73 -5.74
CA VAL A 92 -3.59 8.98 -5.73
C VAL A 92 -4.97 8.77 -6.34
N GLY A 93 -5.96 9.49 -5.82
CA GLY A 93 -7.34 9.28 -6.23
C GLY A 93 -8.27 10.43 -5.88
N THR A 94 -9.56 10.17 -6.09
CA THR A 94 -10.64 11.09 -5.73
C THR A 94 -11.54 10.43 -4.70
N VAL A 95 -11.90 11.14 -3.64
CA VAL A 95 -12.85 10.64 -2.64
C VAL A 95 -14.24 10.54 -3.28
N ILE A 96 -14.85 9.35 -3.25
CA ILE A 96 -16.18 9.09 -3.84
C ILE A 96 -17.28 8.93 -2.79
N GLU A 97 -16.92 8.52 -1.57
CA GLU A 97 -17.83 8.34 -0.43
C GLU A 97 -17.09 8.57 0.90
N THR A 98 -17.78 9.09 1.91
CA THR A 98 -17.21 9.33 3.25
C THR A 98 -18.09 8.73 4.33
N GLY A 99 -17.49 8.11 5.34
CA GLY A 99 -18.17 7.70 6.56
C GLY A 99 -18.66 8.89 7.40
N GLY A 100 -19.62 8.63 8.29
CA GLY A 100 -20.32 9.68 9.05
C GLY A 100 -19.48 10.44 10.09
N ALA A 101 -18.31 9.92 10.48
CA ALA A 101 -17.39 10.59 11.40
C ALA A 101 -16.21 11.27 10.70
N VAL A 102 -16.07 11.12 9.37
CA VAL A 102 -14.98 11.75 8.60
C VAL A 102 -15.06 13.27 8.70
N ARG A 103 -13.95 13.92 9.05
CA ARG A 103 -13.87 15.38 9.22
C ARG A 103 -12.91 16.06 8.26
N ARG A 104 -11.86 15.36 7.85
CA ARG A 104 -10.74 15.93 7.08
C ARG A 104 -10.95 15.91 5.58
N MET A 105 -11.90 15.11 5.10
CA MET A 105 -12.13 14.83 3.68
C MET A 105 -13.61 14.94 3.32
N ARG A 106 -13.89 15.19 2.04
CA ARG A 106 -15.23 15.27 1.45
C ARG A 106 -15.23 14.60 0.09
N LYS A 107 -16.40 14.17 -0.37
CA LYS A 107 -16.57 13.68 -1.74
C LYS A 107 -16.08 14.72 -2.75
N GLY A 108 -15.27 14.28 -3.71
CA GLY A 108 -14.64 15.12 -4.73
C GLY A 108 -13.21 15.55 -4.39
N ASP A 109 -12.76 15.42 -3.14
CA ASP A 109 -11.39 15.78 -2.77
C ASP A 109 -10.37 14.91 -3.50
N ARG A 110 -9.32 15.56 -4.01
CA ARG A 110 -8.16 14.91 -4.60
C ARG A 110 -7.19 14.54 -3.49
N VAL A 111 -6.78 13.28 -3.42
CA VAL A 111 -5.99 12.78 -2.29
C VAL A 111 -4.82 11.92 -2.73
N ALA A 112 -3.70 12.06 -2.02
CA ALA A 112 -2.61 11.10 -1.96
C ALA A 112 -2.78 10.23 -0.72
N VAL A 113 -2.46 8.95 -0.85
CA VAL A 113 -2.68 7.94 0.20
C VAL A 113 -1.35 7.54 0.82
N SER A 114 -1.18 7.77 2.12
CA SER A 114 -0.13 7.09 2.88
C SER A 114 -0.55 5.64 3.11
N PRO A 115 0.30 4.65 2.81
CA PRO A 115 -0.15 3.27 2.79
C PRO A 115 -0.17 2.62 4.18
N LEU A 116 0.31 3.28 5.23
CA LEU A 116 0.56 2.67 6.53
C LEU A 116 -0.74 2.37 7.31
N LEU A 117 -0.92 1.09 7.66
CA LEU A 117 -2.04 0.60 8.47
C LEU A 117 -1.69 0.61 9.96
N SER A 118 -1.38 1.81 10.48
CA SER A 118 -0.95 2.05 11.87
C SER A 118 -2.13 2.02 12.87
N CYS A 119 -1.96 2.56 14.09
CA CYS A 119 -2.98 2.48 15.15
C CYS A 119 -4.34 3.09 14.77
N ALA A 120 -4.35 4.27 14.15
CA ALA A 120 -5.59 5.01 13.88
C ALA A 120 -6.52 4.26 12.90
N PRO A 121 -6.06 3.80 11.71
CA PRO A 121 -6.89 2.96 10.84
C PRO A 121 -7.47 1.74 11.55
N ARG A 122 -6.70 1.13 12.45
CA ARG A 122 -7.06 -0.08 13.22
C ARG A 122 -8.07 0.18 14.36
N GLY A 123 -8.48 1.42 14.58
CA GLY A 123 -9.35 1.81 15.69
C GLY A 123 -8.69 1.64 17.06
N LEU A 124 -7.36 1.76 17.13
CA LEU A 124 -6.58 1.57 18.35
C LEU A 124 -6.04 2.89 18.89
N PRO A 125 -5.90 3.03 20.22
CA PRO A 125 -5.14 4.14 20.80
C PRO A 125 -3.71 4.18 20.25
N SER A 126 -3.19 5.39 20.02
CA SER A 126 -1.84 5.59 19.49
C SER A 126 -0.78 4.98 20.42
N CYS A 127 0.03 4.07 19.89
CA CYS A 127 1.23 3.56 20.57
C CYS A 127 2.33 4.64 20.64
N GLU A 128 3.45 4.35 21.30
CA GLU A 128 4.53 5.32 21.47
C GLU A 128 5.08 5.87 20.16
N PHE A 129 5.24 5.01 19.14
CA PHE A 129 5.73 5.41 17.82
C PHE A 129 4.70 6.23 17.06
N CYS A 130 3.43 5.81 17.07
CA CYS A 130 2.34 6.58 16.43
C CYS A 130 2.15 7.95 17.07
N ARG A 131 2.31 8.08 18.40
CA ARG A 131 2.26 9.38 19.10
C ARG A 131 3.38 10.33 18.67
N ARG A 132 4.52 9.79 18.24
CA ARG A 132 5.67 10.56 17.73
C ARG A 132 5.62 10.80 16.22
N GLY A 133 4.63 10.28 15.50
CA GLY A 133 4.56 10.31 14.04
C GLY A 133 5.44 9.26 13.35
N ASP A 134 6.08 8.37 14.11
CA ASP A 134 6.92 7.27 13.60
C ASP A 134 6.05 6.07 13.17
N TYR A 135 5.04 6.31 12.32
CA TYR A 135 4.05 5.30 11.92
C TYR A 135 4.63 3.99 11.35
N PRO A 136 5.74 3.99 10.57
CA PRO A 136 6.36 2.74 10.11
C PRO A 136 6.84 1.82 11.25
N LEU A 137 7.08 2.37 12.44
CA LEU A 137 7.50 1.63 13.64
C LEU A 137 6.33 1.20 14.52
N CYS A 138 5.08 1.33 14.05
CA CYS A 138 3.92 0.89 14.80
C CYS A 138 4.02 -0.61 15.16
N HIS A 139 4.01 -0.94 16.44
CA HIS A 139 4.07 -2.34 16.89
C HIS A 139 2.69 -3.01 17.01
N ARG A 140 1.64 -2.43 16.40
CA ARG A 140 0.24 -2.89 16.50
C ARG A 140 -0.32 -3.42 15.18
N PHE A 141 0.55 -3.81 14.24
CA PHE A 141 0.15 -4.31 12.91
C PHE A 141 -0.62 -5.65 12.93
N PHE A 142 -0.75 -6.30 14.09
CA PHE A 142 -1.48 -7.57 14.27
C PHE A 142 -2.81 -7.40 15.00
N ASP A 143 -3.08 -6.20 15.52
CA ASP A 143 -4.21 -5.93 16.41
C ASP A 143 -5.31 -5.12 15.69
N GLY A 144 -6.48 -5.03 16.33
CA GLY A 144 -7.54 -4.10 15.93
C GLY A 144 -8.63 -4.73 15.06
N SER A 145 -9.28 -3.87 14.26
CA SER A 145 -10.54 -4.17 13.56
C SER A 145 -10.41 -4.98 12.27
N PHE A 146 -9.20 -5.21 11.79
CA PHE A 146 -8.94 -5.92 10.54
C PHE A 146 -7.64 -6.73 10.62
N ALA A 147 -7.47 -7.65 9.68
CA ALA A 147 -6.37 -8.59 9.60
C ALA A 147 -4.99 -7.92 9.68
N LYS A 148 -3.99 -8.74 10.03
CA LYS A 148 -2.60 -8.29 10.08
C LYS A 148 -2.15 -7.72 8.74
N GLY A 149 -1.40 -6.62 8.79
CA GLY A 149 -1.05 -5.85 7.60
C GLY A 149 -0.24 -4.62 7.96
N MET A 150 0.98 -4.50 7.46
CA MET A 150 1.77 -3.28 7.69
C MET A 150 1.24 -2.11 6.86
N HIS A 151 0.85 -2.37 5.61
CA HIS A 151 0.43 -1.34 4.68
C HIS A 151 -0.64 -1.83 3.68
N LEU A 152 -1.30 -0.90 2.99
CA LEU A 152 -2.15 -1.19 1.85
C LEU A 152 -1.41 -2.08 0.83
N GLY A 153 -2.14 -2.95 0.13
CA GLY A 153 -1.51 -3.92 -0.76
C GLY A 153 -0.90 -5.14 -0.05
N THR A 154 -1.11 -5.29 1.27
CA THR A 154 -0.64 -6.46 2.05
C THR A 154 -1.64 -6.96 3.11
N CYS A 155 -2.85 -6.40 3.16
CA CYS A 155 -3.88 -6.72 4.13
C CYS A 155 -5.13 -7.29 3.45
N SER A 156 -5.63 -8.44 3.90
CA SER A 156 -6.77 -9.13 3.28
C SER A 156 -8.08 -8.36 3.34
N ASP A 157 -8.30 -7.63 4.44
CA ASP A 157 -9.58 -6.99 4.71
C ASP A 157 -9.66 -5.57 4.14
N VAL A 158 -8.51 -4.91 3.98
CA VAL A 158 -8.41 -3.52 3.49
C VAL A 158 -8.05 -3.47 2.00
N GLY A 159 -7.18 -4.36 1.52
CA GLY A 159 -6.71 -4.37 0.13
C GLY A 159 -5.72 -3.26 -0.21
N GLY A 160 -5.72 -2.84 -1.48
CA GLY A 160 -4.74 -1.91 -2.06
C GLY A 160 -5.31 -1.17 -3.27
N GLY A 161 -4.47 -0.35 -3.91
CA GLY A 161 -4.89 0.60 -4.96
C GLY A 161 -4.95 0.07 -6.38
N PHE A 162 -4.55 -1.18 -6.66
CA PHE A 162 -4.72 -1.79 -7.99
C PHE A 162 -6.15 -2.30 -8.18
N ALA A 163 -7.13 -1.41 -7.98
CA ALA A 163 -8.55 -1.65 -8.11
C ALA A 163 -9.28 -0.38 -8.55
N GLU A 164 -10.51 -0.51 -9.05
CA GLU A 164 -11.33 0.65 -9.47
C GLU A 164 -11.82 1.50 -8.28
N ALA A 165 -11.84 0.92 -7.07
CA ALA A 165 -12.13 1.63 -5.82
C ALA A 165 -11.38 0.98 -4.64
N MET A 166 -11.14 1.74 -3.58
CA MET A 166 -10.50 1.24 -2.36
C MET A 166 -11.04 1.94 -1.10
N SER A 167 -11.00 1.24 0.04
CA SER A 167 -11.33 1.84 1.34
C SER A 167 -10.07 2.34 2.04
N VAL A 168 -10.10 3.57 2.54
CA VAL A 168 -8.97 4.21 3.21
C VAL A 168 -9.45 4.96 4.45
N HIS A 169 -8.70 4.91 5.54
CA HIS A 169 -9.00 5.69 6.74
C HIS A 169 -8.61 7.17 6.55
N GLU A 170 -9.38 8.13 7.04
CA GLU A 170 -9.10 9.56 6.81
C GLU A 170 -7.73 10.01 7.35
N SER A 171 -7.18 9.30 8.35
CA SER A 171 -5.83 9.58 8.88
C SER A 171 -4.71 9.34 7.86
N MET A 172 -4.98 8.52 6.84
CA MET A 172 -4.01 8.14 5.80
C MET A 172 -4.04 9.08 4.59
N LEU A 173 -4.99 10.03 4.56
CA LEU A 173 -5.22 10.87 3.40
C LEU A 173 -4.56 12.24 3.53
N PHE A 174 -3.89 12.63 2.44
CA PHE A 174 -3.27 13.92 2.26
C PHE A 174 -3.95 14.63 1.08
N PRO A 175 -4.53 15.82 1.28
CA PRO A 175 -5.19 16.54 0.19
C PRO A 175 -4.14 17.00 -0.84
N ILE A 176 -4.46 16.85 -2.13
CA ILE A 176 -3.62 17.29 -3.24
C ILE A 176 -4.05 18.72 -3.62
N PRO A 177 -3.15 19.73 -3.54
CA PRO A 177 -3.45 21.07 -4.01
C PRO A 177 -3.85 21.10 -5.49
N GLU A 178 -4.72 22.04 -5.89
CA GLU A 178 -5.17 22.16 -7.28
C GLU A 178 -4.00 22.35 -8.26
N SER A 179 -2.94 23.04 -7.85
CA SER A 179 -1.74 23.29 -8.64
C SER A 179 -0.86 22.05 -8.89
N VAL A 180 -1.09 20.95 -8.16
CA VAL A 180 -0.33 19.69 -8.30
C VAL A 180 -1.17 18.71 -9.10
N SER A 181 -0.65 18.20 -10.22
CA SER A 181 -1.33 17.18 -11.04
C SER A 181 -1.34 15.80 -10.35
N PHE A 182 -2.18 14.88 -10.81
CA PHE A 182 -2.13 13.50 -10.33
C PHE A 182 -0.80 12.83 -10.67
N ASP A 183 -0.22 13.10 -11.85
CA ASP A 183 1.08 12.55 -12.26
C ASP A 183 2.22 12.98 -11.33
N ALA A 184 2.21 14.22 -10.84
CA ALA A 184 3.18 14.67 -9.85
C ALA A 184 2.87 14.08 -8.47
N ALA A 185 1.58 14.03 -8.08
CA ALA A 185 1.18 13.57 -6.77
C ALA A 185 1.36 12.07 -6.56
N VAL A 186 1.30 11.22 -7.61
CA VAL A 186 1.50 9.77 -7.47
C VAL A 186 2.91 9.42 -6.98
N LEU A 187 3.86 10.33 -7.19
CA LEU A 187 5.23 10.20 -6.68
C LEU A 187 5.34 10.53 -5.18
N ALA A 188 4.27 10.95 -4.50
CA ALA A 188 4.34 11.36 -3.10
C ALA A 188 4.83 10.24 -2.16
N ASP A 189 4.36 9.01 -2.35
CA ASP A 189 4.79 7.86 -1.53
C ASP A 189 6.28 7.52 -1.75
N PRO A 190 6.76 7.26 -3.00
CA PRO A 190 8.17 6.99 -3.21
C PRO A 190 9.07 8.19 -2.85
N PHE A 191 8.62 9.43 -3.08
CA PHE A 191 9.34 10.62 -2.66
C PHE A 191 9.47 10.71 -1.13
N ALA A 192 8.42 10.37 -0.38
CA ALA A 192 8.45 10.37 1.09
C ALA A 192 9.50 9.41 1.65
N VAL A 193 9.75 8.27 0.98
CA VAL A 193 10.82 7.33 1.36
C VAL A 193 12.20 7.98 1.23
N SER A 194 12.50 8.60 0.09
CA SER A 194 13.78 9.30 -0.12
C SER A 194 13.93 10.50 0.81
N LEU A 195 12.86 11.29 0.98
CA LEU A 195 12.85 12.44 1.88
C LEU A 195 13.12 12.00 3.33
N HIS A 196 12.51 10.90 3.78
CA HIS A 196 12.77 10.36 5.12
C HIS A 196 14.27 10.07 5.33
N ALA A 197 14.92 9.41 4.37
CA ALA A 197 16.36 9.11 4.44
C ALA A 197 17.22 10.39 4.51
N VAL A 198 16.88 11.41 3.73
CA VAL A 198 17.58 12.70 3.77
C VAL A 198 17.37 13.41 5.11
N LEU A 199 16.13 13.45 5.62
CA LEU A 199 15.82 14.14 6.88
C LEU A 199 16.41 13.45 8.10
N ARG A 200 16.78 12.16 8.00
CA ARG A 200 17.50 11.42 9.04
C ARG A 200 18.93 11.93 9.26
N ALA A 201 19.56 12.46 8.22
CA ALA A 201 20.88 13.06 8.24
C ALA A 201 20.96 14.17 7.18
N PRO A 202 20.35 15.35 7.45
CA PRO A 202 20.29 16.43 6.46
C PRO A 202 21.71 16.88 6.08
N PRO A 203 22.04 16.95 4.77
CA PRO A 203 23.36 17.43 4.35
C PRO A 203 23.48 18.92 4.63
N GLU A 204 24.64 19.35 5.15
CA GLU A 204 24.94 20.78 5.27
C GLU A 204 25.36 21.37 3.91
N PRO A 205 25.18 22.69 3.70
CA PRO A 205 25.69 23.35 2.51
C PRO A 205 27.18 23.06 2.26
N GLY A 206 27.51 22.60 1.06
CA GLY A 206 28.89 22.27 0.67
C GLY A 206 29.35 20.84 1.03
N GLN A 207 28.52 20.05 1.73
CA GLN A 207 28.83 18.64 1.97
C GLN A 207 28.57 17.78 0.73
N THR A 208 29.37 16.72 0.59
CA THR A 208 29.22 15.72 -0.48
C THR A 208 28.31 14.59 0.00
N ALA A 209 27.24 14.33 -0.75
CA ALA A 209 26.39 13.15 -0.57
C ALA A 209 26.69 12.09 -1.64
N VAL A 210 26.66 10.82 -1.25
CA VAL A 210 26.78 9.68 -2.19
C VAL A 210 25.42 9.01 -2.30
N VAL A 211 24.88 8.96 -3.51
CA VAL A 211 23.69 8.18 -3.84
C VAL A 211 24.14 6.89 -4.51
N TYR A 212 23.97 5.76 -3.82
CA TYR A 212 24.35 4.45 -4.34
C TYR A 212 23.17 3.80 -5.09
N GLY A 213 23.20 3.90 -6.41
CA GLY A 213 22.16 3.39 -7.32
C GLY A 213 21.22 4.48 -7.83
N CYS A 214 20.82 4.39 -9.11
CA CYS A 214 20.03 5.41 -9.79
C CYS A 214 18.61 4.97 -10.17
N GLY A 215 18.08 3.91 -9.54
CA GLY A 215 16.78 3.33 -9.91
C GLY A 215 16.68 2.93 -11.38
N SER A 216 15.54 2.39 -11.79
CA SER A 216 15.26 2.01 -13.19
C SER A 216 13.77 2.07 -13.46
#